data_AF-A0A2N9L349-F1
#
_entry.id   AF-A0A2N9L349-F1
#
_cell.length_a   1.000
_cell.length_b   1.000
_cell.length_c   1.000
_cell.angle_alpha   90.00
_cell.angle_beta   90.00
_cell.angle_gamma   90.00
#
_symmetry.space_group_name_H-M   'P 1'
#
loop_
_entity.id
_entity.type
_entity.pdbx_description
1 polymer ?
#
loop_
_entity_poly.entity_id
_entity_poly.type
_entity_poly.pdbx_seq_one_letter_code
_entity_poly.pdbx_strand_id
1 'polypeptide(L)'
;MASRIQITARAVLIAGCLVGGLAAQTSYVPDKVGKWTVERHDYMAAKEQVGFSPTEKSRFGTKITALISAIQESKTFNPPMGIEPHMFANYESPDEPDLCENQPCVRHPPAFSLDIYLWYYLHLEDGQLGLQKFVENEVWVHVNNLTETLGDMPWAERIRLPDGRQIRYMLHEATARVGEFPVFEHHSGDMKLVLTKRNRAPWVPVTREQLVLALIRERERLNAPLAEAKKSTPPPCGNGYNEWMSHRDERRKAAEEAYQVLKKSDSAGAERYRAEMEKLEADTPAQLKEAQSRCEAQQAAQQPPEQVAPDRIVAPLRAELARMRPAERASPAWYDKESEGPDASGLVAPDAPRAEELVTTNPDFFDRSLPLSDLQVITVDVRYHPAVGPDHANLRQEDLINWRLYEFLTTTDWQRFVALLN
;
A
#
# COMPACT_ATOMS: atom_id res chain seq x y z
N MET A 1 -19.79 1.17 -19.57
CA MET A 1 -18.59 1.82 -20.15
C MET A 1 -18.47 3.20 -19.53
N ALA A 2 -17.25 3.59 -19.15
CA ALA A 2 -16.86 4.82 -18.46
C ALA A 2 -17.18 4.90 -16.95
N SER A 3 -16.34 4.25 -16.14
CA SER A 3 -15.90 4.80 -14.85
C SER A 3 -14.41 4.51 -14.73
N ARG A 4 -13.61 5.58 -14.90
CA ARG A 4 -12.16 5.55 -14.80
C ARG A 4 -11.81 5.44 -13.31
N ILE A 5 -11.36 4.26 -12.93
CA ILE A 5 -10.65 4.04 -11.68
C ILE A 5 -9.28 4.71 -11.83
N GLN A 6 -9.07 5.83 -11.14
CA GLN A 6 -7.74 6.36 -10.85
C GLN A 6 -7.10 5.46 -9.78
N ILE A 7 -6.57 4.31 -10.20
CA ILE A 7 -5.51 3.64 -9.45
C ILE A 7 -4.21 4.35 -9.84
N THR A 8 -3.68 5.05 -8.85
CA THR A 8 -2.36 5.65 -8.76
C THR A 8 -1.30 4.81 -9.46
N ALA A 9 -0.72 5.41 -10.49
CA ALA A 9 0.49 4.96 -11.16
C ALA A 9 1.69 5.05 -10.19
N ARG A 10 1.96 3.96 -9.46
CA ARG A 10 3.26 3.75 -8.79
C ARG A 10 3.86 2.34 -9.03
N ALA A 11 3.27 1.53 -9.90
CA ALA A 11 3.70 0.14 -10.15
C ALA A 11 4.24 -0.15 -11.58
N VAL A 12 4.56 0.85 -12.40
CA VAL A 12 4.97 0.64 -13.82
C VAL A 12 6.40 1.12 -14.13
N LEU A 13 7.29 1.20 -13.13
CA LEU A 13 8.72 1.46 -13.35
C LEU A 13 9.65 0.31 -12.91
N ILE A 14 9.09 -0.87 -12.64
CA ILE A 14 9.84 -2.06 -12.21
C ILE A 14 9.40 -3.26 -13.06
N ALA A 15 9.64 -3.22 -14.38
CA ALA A 15 9.39 -4.37 -15.27
C ALA A 15 10.26 -4.35 -16.54
N GLY A 16 11.51 -3.94 -16.41
CA GLY A 16 12.40 -3.84 -17.58
C GLY A 16 13.87 -3.98 -17.25
N CYS A 17 14.29 -5.09 -16.62
CA CYS A 17 15.70 -5.53 -16.55
C CYS A 17 15.85 -7.00 -16.07
N LEU A 18 14.95 -7.91 -16.46
CA LEU A 18 15.13 -9.35 -16.24
C LEU A 18 15.15 -10.07 -17.59
N VAL A 19 16.18 -9.81 -18.39
CA VAL A 19 16.57 -10.67 -19.51
C VAL A 19 17.97 -11.16 -19.20
N GLY A 20 18.11 -12.48 -19.11
CA GLY A 20 19.29 -13.18 -18.62
C GLY A 20 20.58 -12.77 -19.31
N GLY A 21 21.58 -12.46 -18.48
CA GLY A 21 22.99 -12.44 -18.85
C GLY A 21 23.71 -13.42 -17.93
N LEU A 22 24.57 -14.25 -18.52
CA LEU A 22 25.62 -14.97 -17.80
C LEU A 22 26.28 -14.01 -16.78
N ALA A 23 26.54 -14.50 -15.57
CA ALA A 23 27.12 -13.73 -14.47
C ALA A 23 28.50 -13.17 -14.87
N ALA A 24 28.48 -12.00 -15.50
CA ALA A 24 29.63 -11.17 -15.73
C ALA A 24 30.23 -10.81 -14.37
N GLN A 25 31.54 -10.99 -14.20
CA GLN A 25 32.22 -10.58 -12.99
C GLN A 25 32.25 -9.06 -12.91
N THR A 26 31.24 -8.47 -12.28
CA THR A 26 31.24 -7.06 -11.88
C THR A 26 32.03 -6.93 -10.58
N SER A 27 32.98 -5.99 -10.52
CA SER A 27 33.70 -5.68 -9.29
C SER A 27 33.23 -4.34 -8.72
N TYR A 28 33.02 -4.27 -7.41
CA TYR A 28 32.59 -3.06 -6.70
C TYR A 28 33.68 -2.00 -6.68
N VAL A 29 33.26 -0.74 -6.57
CA VAL A 29 34.17 0.39 -6.39
C VAL A 29 33.90 1.08 -5.05
N PRO A 30 34.23 0.45 -3.90
CA PRO A 30 33.87 0.93 -2.56
C PRO A 30 34.52 2.27 -2.19
N ASP A 31 35.63 2.61 -2.86
CA ASP A 31 36.39 3.83 -2.62
C ASP A 31 35.93 5.02 -3.48
N LYS A 32 34.91 4.84 -4.33
CA LYS A 32 34.38 5.93 -5.16
C LYS A 32 33.53 6.86 -4.31
N VAL A 33 33.91 8.14 -4.21
CA VAL A 33 33.02 9.17 -3.64
C VAL A 33 31.78 9.32 -4.52
N GLY A 34 30.62 9.03 -3.95
CA GLY A 34 29.34 9.23 -4.62
C GLY A 34 28.74 10.61 -4.42
N LYS A 35 27.57 10.80 -5.04
CA LYS A 35 26.81 12.06 -4.99
C LYS A 35 25.52 11.85 -4.22
N TRP A 36 25.12 12.90 -3.53
CA TRP A 36 23.80 13.00 -2.94
C TRP A 36 22.79 13.52 -3.97
N THR A 37 21.65 12.86 -4.04
CA THR A 37 20.46 13.40 -4.72
C THR A 37 19.34 13.49 -3.70
N VAL A 38 18.70 14.66 -3.60
CA VAL A 38 17.54 14.88 -2.74
C VAL A 38 16.39 15.40 -3.60
N GLU A 39 15.38 14.56 -3.78
CA GLU A 39 14.15 14.89 -4.47
C GLU A 39 13.09 15.28 -3.45
N ARG A 40 12.74 16.57 -3.47
CA ARG A 40 11.65 17.11 -2.67
C ARG A 40 10.42 17.13 -3.56
N HIS A 41 9.58 16.10 -3.43
CA HIS A 41 8.19 16.24 -3.86
C HIS A 41 7.59 17.42 -3.10
N ASP A 42 6.59 18.10 -3.66
CA ASP A 42 5.88 19.17 -2.95
C ASP A 42 5.11 18.52 -1.77
N TYR A 43 5.81 18.12 -0.71
CA TYR A 43 5.30 17.68 0.60
C TYR A 43 4.42 18.76 1.23
N MET A 44 4.58 19.95 0.68
CA MET A 44 3.88 21.16 0.90
C MET A 44 2.56 21.21 0.09
N ALA A 45 2.31 20.46 -0.98
CA ALA A 45 0.98 20.44 -1.62
C ALA A 45 -0.11 19.80 -0.72
N ALA A 46 0.27 18.90 0.19
CA ALA A 46 -0.62 18.34 1.22
C ALA A 46 -1.04 19.35 2.32
N LYS A 47 -0.58 20.60 2.24
CA LYS A 47 -0.84 21.73 3.18
C LYS A 47 -2.30 21.91 3.58
N GLU A 48 -3.24 21.71 2.65
CA GLU A 48 -4.66 21.95 2.91
C GLU A 48 -5.28 20.87 3.81
N GLN A 49 -4.72 19.66 3.81
CA GLN A 49 -5.27 18.51 4.53
C GLN A 49 -4.90 18.50 6.02
N VAL A 50 -3.72 19.04 6.36
CA VAL A 50 -3.18 19.04 7.75
C VAL A 50 -3.63 20.27 8.54
N GLY A 51 -3.95 21.38 7.87
CA GLY A 51 -4.38 22.61 8.53
C GLY A 51 -3.25 23.42 9.18
N PHE A 52 -2.02 23.31 8.69
CA PHE A 52 -0.90 24.13 9.18
C PHE A 52 -1.12 25.63 8.97
N SER A 53 -0.85 26.42 10.02
CA SER A 53 -0.60 27.86 9.84
C SER A 53 0.70 28.11 9.05
N PRO A 54 0.88 29.29 8.42
CA PRO A 54 2.13 29.63 7.73
C PRO A 54 3.38 29.51 8.62
N THR A 55 3.25 29.83 9.91
CA THR A 55 4.35 29.74 10.89
C THR A 55 4.68 28.29 11.21
N GLU A 56 3.68 27.44 11.48
CA GLU A 56 3.88 26.00 11.71
C GLU A 56 4.51 25.32 10.49
N LYS A 57 4.03 25.68 9.31
CA LYS A 57 4.59 25.22 8.04
C LYS A 57 6.08 25.54 7.92
N SER A 58 6.48 26.79 8.20
CA SER A 58 7.88 27.19 8.17
C SER A 58 8.71 26.41 9.21
N ARG A 59 8.19 26.30 10.44
CA ARG A 59 8.84 25.57 11.53
C ARG A 59 9.05 24.10 11.20
N PHE A 60 8.02 23.42 10.68
CA PHE A 60 8.09 22.02 10.27
C PHE A 60 9.13 21.84 9.16
N GLY A 61 9.11 22.69 8.12
CA GLY A 61 10.09 22.66 7.03
C GLY A 61 11.54 22.85 7.50
N THR A 62 11.77 23.73 8.48
CA THR A 62 13.10 23.87 9.11
C THR A 62 13.52 22.59 9.83
N LYS A 63 12.62 21.94 10.57
CA LYS A 63 12.94 20.67 11.26
C LYS A 63 13.23 19.53 10.29
N ILE A 64 12.44 19.39 9.23
CA ILE A 64 12.70 18.39 8.18
C ILE A 64 14.03 18.67 7.49
N THR A 65 14.35 19.94 7.20
CA THR A 65 15.67 20.30 6.64
C THR A 65 16.81 19.92 7.58
N ALA A 66 16.66 20.18 8.88
CA ALA A 66 17.66 19.79 9.89
C ALA A 66 17.79 18.27 10.02
N LEU A 67 16.70 17.51 9.90
CA LEU A 67 16.73 16.04 9.86
C LEU A 67 17.49 15.52 8.65
N ILE A 68 17.23 16.07 7.46
CA ILE A 68 17.97 15.74 6.23
C ILE A 68 19.46 16.04 6.40
N SER A 69 19.82 17.20 6.95
CA SER A 69 21.21 17.55 7.23
C SER A 69 21.87 16.57 8.21
N ALA A 70 21.18 16.18 9.28
CA ALA A 70 21.71 15.19 10.23
C ALA A 70 22.02 13.83 9.57
N ILE A 71 21.18 13.39 8.63
CA ILE A 71 21.43 12.18 7.82
C ILE A 71 22.64 12.39 6.91
N GLN A 72 22.68 13.48 6.16
CA GLN A 72 23.75 13.79 5.21
C GLN A 72 25.12 13.96 5.89
N GLU A 73 25.15 14.43 7.13
CA GLU A 73 26.36 14.60 7.93
C GLU A 73 26.83 13.31 8.64
N SER A 74 26.04 12.23 8.60
CA SER A 74 26.45 10.93 9.14
C SER A 74 27.71 10.42 8.44
N LYS A 75 28.55 9.67 9.17
CA LYS A 75 29.83 9.19 8.68
C LYS A 75 29.69 8.34 7.40
N THR A 76 28.64 7.52 7.33
CA THR A 76 28.32 6.68 6.15
C THR A 76 28.11 7.49 4.89
N PHE A 77 27.54 8.68 5.02
CA PHE A 77 27.13 9.49 3.88
C PHE A 77 27.95 10.76 3.68
N ASN A 78 29.02 10.97 4.47
CA ASN A 78 29.90 12.13 4.36
C ASN A 78 31.40 11.75 4.43
N PRO A 79 32.06 11.50 3.29
CA PRO A 79 31.48 11.32 1.95
C PRO A 79 30.75 9.97 1.80
N PRO A 80 29.78 9.83 0.87
CA PRO A 80 29.11 8.56 0.62
C PRO A 80 30.02 7.67 -0.24
N MET A 81 30.81 6.83 0.42
CA MET A 81 31.85 6.04 -0.25
C MET A 81 31.28 4.75 -0.84
N GLY A 82 31.43 4.55 -2.15
CA GLY A 82 30.96 3.39 -2.89
C GLY A 82 29.48 3.41 -3.26
N ILE A 83 28.75 4.45 -2.84
CA ILE A 83 27.29 4.56 -2.99
C ILE A 83 26.88 5.98 -3.43
N GLU A 84 25.79 6.09 -4.19
CA GLU A 84 25.04 7.33 -4.42
C GLU A 84 23.71 7.25 -3.67
N PRO A 85 23.53 8.00 -2.56
CA PRO A 85 22.26 8.05 -1.85
C PRO A 85 21.25 8.93 -2.60
N HIS A 86 20.07 8.38 -2.85
CA HIS A 86 18.93 9.05 -3.46
C HIS A 86 17.79 9.14 -2.44
N MET A 87 17.55 10.34 -1.92
CA MET A 87 16.53 10.60 -0.92
C MET A 87 15.27 11.21 -1.54
N PHE A 88 14.12 10.63 -1.22
CA PHE A 88 12.80 11.16 -1.54
C PHE A 88 12.12 11.64 -0.26
N ALA A 89 11.76 12.91 -0.23
CA ALA A 89 11.00 13.49 0.88
C ALA A 89 9.50 13.46 0.54
N ASN A 90 8.75 12.62 1.23
CA ASN A 90 7.33 12.38 0.96
C ASN A 90 6.46 12.76 2.16
N TYR A 91 5.39 13.50 1.89
CA TYR A 91 4.31 13.61 2.85
C TYR A 91 3.51 12.31 2.83
N GLU A 92 3.33 11.71 3.99
CA GLU A 92 2.46 10.57 4.16
C GLU A 92 1.13 11.10 4.68
N SER A 93 0.04 10.86 3.95
CA SER A 93 -1.25 10.88 4.63
C SER A 93 -1.15 9.86 5.75
N PRO A 94 -1.59 10.15 6.99
CA PRO A 94 -1.72 9.07 7.96
C PRO A 94 -2.52 7.95 7.30
N ASP A 95 -2.04 6.70 7.38
CA ASP A 95 -2.66 5.52 6.73
C ASP A 95 -4.07 5.20 7.25
N GLU A 96 -4.62 6.09 8.06
CA GLU A 96 -5.96 6.11 8.60
C GLU A 96 -6.75 7.28 7.97
N PRO A 97 -6.90 7.37 6.62
CA PRO A 97 -7.67 8.44 5.99
C PRO A 97 -9.12 8.46 6.48
N ASP A 98 -9.64 7.31 6.91
CA ASP A 98 -10.99 7.13 7.45
C ASP A 98 -11.19 7.83 8.80
N LEU A 99 -10.12 8.09 9.57
CA LEU A 99 -10.22 8.93 10.77
C LEU A 99 -10.59 10.38 10.42
N CYS A 100 -10.36 10.78 9.17
CA CYS A 100 -10.57 12.13 8.68
C CYS A 100 -11.59 12.21 7.54
N GLU A 101 -12.27 11.12 7.20
CA GLU A 101 -13.17 11.04 6.03
C GLU A 101 -14.25 12.14 6.02
N ASN A 102 -14.60 12.68 7.20
CA ASN A 102 -15.60 13.74 7.34
C ASN A 102 -15.17 14.93 8.21
N GLN A 103 -13.91 14.97 8.68
CA GLN A 103 -13.38 16.09 9.46
C GLN A 103 -11.89 16.29 9.13
N PRO A 104 -11.39 17.54 9.03
CA PRO A 104 -9.96 17.77 8.82
C PRO A 104 -9.15 17.07 9.92
N CYS A 105 -7.98 16.51 9.58
CA CYS A 105 -7.13 15.74 10.50
C CYS A 105 -6.46 16.61 11.59
N VAL A 106 -7.16 17.61 12.14
CA VAL A 106 -6.59 18.69 12.95
C VAL A 106 -5.99 18.24 14.29
N ARG A 107 -6.04 16.94 14.60
CA ARG A 107 -5.66 16.39 15.91
C ARG A 107 -4.53 15.38 15.88
N HIS A 108 -4.06 14.96 14.70
CA HIS A 108 -2.90 14.09 14.57
C HIS A 108 -1.73 14.89 14.02
N PRO A 109 -0.52 14.77 14.60
CA PRO A 109 0.65 15.34 13.98
C PRO A 109 0.83 14.71 12.58
N PRO A 110 1.22 15.49 11.57
CA PRO A 110 1.37 14.98 10.21
C PRO A 110 2.47 13.93 10.15
N ALA A 111 2.18 12.86 9.43
CA ALA A 111 3.14 11.83 9.07
C ALA A 111 3.99 12.29 7.88
N PHE A 112 5.26 11.89 7.88
CA PHE A 112 6.21 12.24 6.83
C PHE A 112 7.29 11.18 6.74
N SER A 113 7.76 10.86 5.53
CA SER A 113 8.86 9.93 5.33
C SER A 113 10.00 10.54 4.51
N LEU A 114 11.20 10.06 4.81
CA LEU A 114 12.39 10.20 3.96
C LEU A 114 12.80 8.80 3.51
N ASP A 115 12.65 8.53 2.22
CA ASP A 115 12.99 7.23 1.63
C ASP A 115 14.37 7.37 0.96
N ILE A 116 15.37 6.63 1.43
CA ILE A 116 16.75 6.73 0.96
C ILE A 116 17.13 5.43 0.25
N TYR A 117 17.29 5.53 -1.07
CA TYR A 117 17.76 4.45 -1.91
C TYR A 117 19.27 4.53 -2.07
N LEU A 118 19.96 3.40 -1.90
CA LEU A 118 21.41 3.34 -2.08
C LEU A 118 21.75 2.73 -3.44
N TRP A 119 22.18 3.56 -4.39
CA TRP A 119 22.75 3.09 -5.65
C TRP A 119 24.26 2.89 -5.46
N TYR A 120 24.90 2.01 -6.24
CA TYR A 120 26.33 1.72 -6.05
C TYR A 120 27.10 1.59 -7.35
N TYR A 121 28.40 1.81 -7.23
CA TYR A 121 29.33 1.77 -8.34
C TYR A 121 29.89 0.37 -8.57
N LEU A 122 29.97 -0.01 -9.84
CA LEU A 122 30.60 -1.24 -10.28
C LEU A 122 31.40 -1.02 -11.56
N HIS A 123 32.43 -1.83 -11.76
CA HIS A 123 33.06 -1.97 -13.07
C HIS A 123 32.20 -2.87 -13.96
N LEU A 124 31.84 -2.35 -15.13
CA LEU A 124 31.20 -3.07 -16.22
C LEU A 124 32.24 -3.94 -16.96
N GLU A 125 31.77 -4.85 -17.81
CA GLU A 125 32.63 -5.76 -18.58
C GLU A 125 33.68 -5.03 -19.43
N ASP A 126 33.35 -3.83 -19.92
CA ASP A 126 34.25 -2.99 -20.71
C ASP A 126 35.21 -2.14 -19.84
N GLY A 127 35.20 -2.36 -18.52
CA GLY A 127 35.97 -1.61 -17.53
C GLY A 127 35.38 -0.25 -17.17
N GLN A 128 34.29 0.19 -17.80
CA GLN A 128 33.63 1.45 -17.46
C GLN A 128 32.96 1.38 -16.09
N LEU A 129 32.80 2.55 -15.48
CA LEU A 129 32.07 2.67 -14.22
C LEU A 129 30.57 2.72 -14.51
N GLY A 130 29.84 1.70 -14.07
CA GLY A 130 28.39 1.65 -14.04
C GLY A 130 27.84 2.08 -12.68
N LEU A 131 26.59 2.54 -12.68
CA LEU A 131 25.81 2.79 -11.48
C LEU A 131 24.61 1.86 -11.49
N GLN A 132 24.58 0.91 -10.56
CA GLN A 132 23.49 -0.04 -10.45
C GLN A 132 22.46 0.47 -9.46
N LYS A 133 21.21 0.45 -9.91
CA LYS A 133 20.05 0.76 -9.09
C LYS A 133 19.58 -0.54 -8.45
N PHE A 134 19.47 -0.52 -7.13
CA PHE A 134 18.96 -1.63 -6.35
C PHE A 134 17.84 -1.12 -5.47
N VAL A 135 16.72 -1.83 -5.48
CA VAL A 135 15.44 -1.38 -4.90
C VAL A 135 15.11 -2.07 -3.58
N GLU A 136 16.01 -2.88 -3.03
CA GLU A 136 15.73 -3.61 -1.78
C GLU A 136 16.56 -3.08 -0.60
N ASN A 137 17.59 -2.28 -0.88
CA ASN A 137 18.44 -1.68 0.13
C ASN A 137 18.05 -0.21 0.35
N GLU A 138 17.16 -0.01 1.31
CA GLU A 138 16.55 1.26 1.61
C GLU A 138 16.70 1.60 3.10
N VAL A 139 16.78 2.90 3.37
CA VAL A 139 16.54 3.45 4.70
C VAL A 139 15.26 4.26 4.62
N TRP A 140 14.27 3.95 5.45
CA TRP A 140 13.12 4.82 5.64
C TRP A 140 13.25 5.55 6.98
N VAL A 141 13.11 6.87 6.94
CA VAL A 141 13.00 7.68 8.14
C VAL A 141 11.58 8.23 8.22
N HIS A 142 10.78 7.66 9.10
CA HIS A 142 9.42 8.08 9.35
C HIS A 142 9.37 9.09 10.49
N VAL A 143 8.55 10.12 10.34
CA VAL A 143 8.33 11.18 11.32
C VAL A 143 6.86 11.18 11.66
N ASN A 144 6.54 11.07 12.95
CA ASN A 144 5.16 11.03 13.47
C ASN A 144 4.25 9.94 12.84
N ASN A 145 4.82 8.96 12.13
CA ASN A 145 4.11 7.77 11.67
C ASN A 145 4.53 6.60 12.57
N LEU A 146 3.62 6.13 13.42
CA LEU A 146 3.82 4.93 14.26
C LEU A 146 3.27 3.65 13.60
N THR A 147 2.56 3.76 12.49
CA THR A 147 1.96 2.62 11.82
C THR A 147 3.00 1.89 10.97
N GLU A 148 3.84 2.64 10.26
CA GLU A 148 4.98 2.10 9.49
C GLU A 148 6.11 1.55 10.37
N THR A 149 6.02 1.79 11.67
CA THR A 149 6.98 1.29 12.66
C THR A 149 6.59 -0.06 13.20
N LEU A 150 5.34 -0.49 13.02
CA LEU A 150 4.85 -1.79 13.42
C LEU A 150 5.27 -2.88 12.43
N GLY A 151 5.05 -4.13 12.82
CA GLY A 151 5.32 -5.27 11.94
C GLY A 151 4.35 -5.36 10.77
N ASP A 152 4.49 -6.41 9.98
CA ASP A 152 3.60 -6.71 8.86
C ASP A 152 2.12 -6.72 9.28
N MET A 153 1.25 -6.54 8.29
CA MET A 153 -0.15 -6.85 8.50
C MET A 153 -0.34 -8.36 8.64
N PRO A 154 -1.08 -8.84 9.66
CA PRO A 154 -1.50 -10.24 9.77
C PRO A 154 -2.28 -10.81 8.59
N TRP A 155 -2.71 -9.98 7.66
CA TRP A 155 -3.63 -10.36 6.59
C TRP A 155 -3.51 -9.39 5.40
N ALA A 156 -3.92 -9.87 4.23
CA ALA A 156 -4.07 -9.04 3.04
C ALA A 156 -5.24 -8.03 3.15
N GLU A 157 -6.20 -8.29 4.04
CA GLU A 157 -7.41 -7.50 4.22
C GLU A 157 -7.16 -6.44 5.29
N ARG A 158 -7.18 -5.14 4.99
CA ARG A 158 -6.84 -4.04 5.92
C ARG A 158 -7.81 -3.90 7.12
N ILE A 159 -7.86 -4.89 8.02
CA ILE A 159 -8.72 -4.91 9.20
C ILE A 159 -8.29 -3.78 10.14
N ARG A 160 -9.29 -3.05 10.60
CA ARG A 160 -9.14 -1.87 11.45
C ARG A 160 -10.02 -2.00 12.67
N LEU A 161 -9.53 -1.44 13.77
CA LEU A 161 -10.33 -1.25 14.97
C LEU A 161 -11.52 -0.31 14.70
N PRO A 162 -12.53 -0.29 15.58
CA PRO A 162 -13.70 0.56 15.37
C PRO A 162 -13.38 2.05 15.19
N ASP A 163 -12.29 2.50 15.79
CA ASP A 163 -11.74 3.84 15.71
C ASP A 163 -10.77 4.04 14.54
N GLY A 164 -10.75 3.15 13.55
CA GLY A 164 -9.96 3.29 12.32
C GLY A 164 -8.51 2.87 12.44
N ARG A 165 -8.00 2.62 13.66
CA ARG A 165 -6.61 2.23 13.86
C ARG A 165 -6.28 0.88 13.26
N GLN A 166 -5.09 0.78 12.68
CA GLN A 166 -4.64 -0.46 12.06
C GLN A 166 -4.14 -1.46 13.12
N ILE A 167 -4.44 -2.74 12.89
CA ILE A 167 -3.91 -3.85 13.69
C ILE A 167 -2.69 -4.41 12.93
N ARG A 168 -1.60 -4.66 13.66
CA ARG A 168 -0.32 -5.16 13.14
C ARG A 168 0.28 -6.17 14.10
N TYR A 169 1.25 -6.93 13.62
CA TYR A 169 2.12 -7.67 14.53
C TYR A 169 2.99 -6.72 15.34
N MET A 170 3.17 -7.07 16.61
CA MET A 170 4.20 -6.47 17.44
C MET A 170 5.57 -6.79 16.83
N LEU A 171 6.47 -5.82 16.85
CA LEU A 171 7.87 -6.12 16.51
C LEU A 171 8.42 -7.12 17.54
N HIS A 172 9.45 -7.89 17.15
CA HIS A 172 10.15 -8.72 18.13
C HIS A 172 10.68 -7.88 19.29
N GLU A 173 10.92 -8.52 20.43
CA GLU A 173 11.59 -7.87 21.55
C GLU A 173 12.87 -7.17 21.07
N ALA A 174 13.21 -6.03 21.69
CA ALA A 174 14.37 -5.26 21.29
C ALA A 174 15.63 -6.15 21.26
N THR A 175 16.14 -6.43 20.07
CA THR A 175 17.22 -7.39 19.84
C THR A 175 18.59 -6.78 20.13
N ALA A 176 18.68 -5.46 20.05
CA ALA A 176 19.91 -4.72 20.29
C ALA A 176 19.63 -3.30 20.82
N ARG A 177 20.73 -2.60 21.12
CA ARG A 177 20.70 -1.15 21.38
C ARG A 177 21.74 -0.46 20.52
N VAL A 178 21.37 0.69 20.01
CA VAL A 178 22.28 1.61 19.32
C VAL A 178 22.32 2.89 20.13
N GLY A 179 23.44 3.09 20.84
CA GLY A 179 23.51 4.06 21.93
C GLY A 179 22.49 3.71 23.03
N GLU A 180 21.59 4.66 23.32
CA GLU A 180 20.55 4.48 24.35
C GLU A 180 19.20 4.03 23.77
N PHE A 181 19.11 3.77 22.47
CA PHE A 181 17.83 3.53 21.81
C PHE A 181 17.65 2.03 21.49
N PRO A 182 16.45 1.47 21.73
CA PRO A 182 16.17 0.09 21.38
C PRO A 182 16.10 -0.08 19.86
N VAL A 183 16.69 -1.17 19.37
CA VAL A 183 16.50 -1.63 18.00
C VAL A 183 15.61 -2.86 18.04
N PHE A 184 14.58 -2.84 17.20
CA PHE A 184 13.63 -3.93 17.04
C PHE A 184 13.90 -4.63 15.71
N GLU A 185 13.82 -5.95 15.70
CA GLU A 185 13.93 -6.73 14.47
C GLU A 185 12.52 -7.00 13.92
N HIS A 186 12.34 -6.73 12.64
CA HIS A 186 11.15 -7.08 11.87
C HIS A 186 11.28 -8.51 11.32
N HIS A 187 10.15 -9.15 10.97
CA HIS A 187 10.17 -10.53 10.47
C HIS A 187 10.84 -10.70 9.12
N SER A 188 10.92 -9.63 8.33
CA SER A 188 11.72 -9.58 7.09
C SER A 188 13.23 -9.51 7.36
N GLY A 189 13.66 -9.33 8.61
CA GLY A 189 15.02 -9.02 9.02
C GLY A 189 15.33 -7.52 9.08
N ASP A 190 14.36 -6.66 8.77
CA ASP A 190 14.55 -5.21 8.82
C ASP A 190 14.76 -4.72 10.26
N MET A 191 15.66 -3.76 10.45
CA MET A 191 15.99 -3.23 11.77
C MET A 191 15.31 -1.87 11.96
N LYS A 192 14.45 -1.77 12.98
CA LYS A 192 13.70 -0.55 13.30
C LYS A 192 14.21 0.09 14.58
N LEU A 193 14.60 1.36 14.48
CA LEU A 193 15.02 2.21 15.59
C LEU A 193 13.92 3.23 15.89
N VAL A 194 13.41 3.25 17.12
CA VAL A 194 12.35 4.20 17.53
C VAL A 194 12.95 5.27 18.45
N LEU A 195 12.94 6.52 17.99
CA LEU A 195 13.46 7.68 18.68
C LEU A 195 12.30 8.54 19.19
N THR A 196 12.13 8.60 20.52
CA THR A 196 11.13 9.47 21.14
C THR A 196 11.62 10.02 22.49
N LYS A 197 11.14 11.21 22.88
CA LYS A 197 11.30 11.78 24.23
C LYS A 197 10.16 11.38 25.17
N ARG A 198 9.14 10.69 24.66
CA ARG A 198 7.92 10.36 25.38
C ARG A 198 8.12 9.09 26.20
N ASN A 199 7.64 9.10 27.44
CA ASN A 199 7.63 7.91 28.32
C ASN A 199 6.30 7.12 28.21
N ARG A 200 5.63 7.20 27.07
CA ARG A 200 4.41 6.44 26.78
C ARG A 200 4.76 5.37 25.77
N ALA A 201 4.19 4.17 25.93
CA ALA A 201 4.38 3.11 24.95
C ALA A 201 3.82 3.57 23.58
N PRO A 202 4.59 3.46 22.48
CA PRO A 202 4.12 3.85 21.15
C PRO A 202 2.98 2.96 20.65
N TRP A 203 2.91 1.73 21.15
CA TRP A 203 1.90 0.75 20.76
C TRP A 203 1.22 0.18 22.00
N VAL A 204 -0.01 -0.29 21.82
CA VAL A 204 -0.79 -0.97 22.85
C VAL A 204 -1.30 -2.30 22.31
N PRO A 205 -1.43 -3.33 23.17
CA PRO A 205 -2.03 -4.61 22.79
C PRO A 205 -3.42 -4.42 22.21
N VAL A 206 -3.72 -5.14 21.13
CA VAL A 206 -5.10 -5.36 20.68
C VAL A 206 -5.66 -6.49 21.53
N THR A 207 -6.81 -6.26 22.14
CA THR A 207 -7.47 -7.33 22.92
C THR A 207 -8.12 -8.36 22.01
N ARG A 208 -8.32 -9.59 22.50
CA ARG A 208 -9.03 -10.65 21.76
C ARG A 208 -10.43 -10.19 21.31
N GLU A 209 -11.17 -9.52 22.17
CA GLU A 209 -12.50 -8.99 21.83
C GLU A 209 -12.43 -7.93 20.72
N GLN A 210 -11.48 -7.00 20.80
CA GLN A 210 -11.28 -5.98 19.77
C GLN A 210 -10.99 -6.60 18.39
N LEU A 211 -10.14 -7.63 18.33
CA LEU A 211 -9.85 -8.32 17.08
C LEU A 211 -11.09 -8.98 16.49
N VAL A 212 -11.81 -9.79 17.27
CA VAL A 212 -12.98 -10.52 16.76
C VAL A 212 -14.08 -9.54 16.31
N LEU A 213 -14.29 -8.45 17.04
CA LEU A 213 -15.22 -7.39 16.62
C LEU A 213 -14.77 -6.70 15.32
N ALA A 214 -13.47 -6.42 15.16
CA ALA A 214 -12.93 -5.85 13.93
C ALA A 214 -13.12 -6.79 12.73
N LEU A 215 -12.88 -8.09 12.90
CA LEU A 215 -13.14 -9.13 11.90
C LEU A 215 -14.62 -9.20 11.52
N ILE A 216 -15.53 -9.23 12.49
CA ILE A 216 -16.99 -9.23 12.24
C ILE A 216 -17.36 -8.00 11.40
N ARG A 217 -16.93 -6.80 11.82
CA ARG A 217 -17.23 -5.55 11.13
C ARG A 217 -16.70 -5.55 9.70
N GLU A 218 -15.46 -5.99 9.49
CA GLU A 218 -14.86 -6.01 8.16
C GLU A 218 -15.57 -7.00 7.23
N ARG A 219 -15.91 -8.20 7.74
CA ARG A 219 -16.69 -9.19 6.98
C ARG A 219 -18.08 -8.66 6.65
N GLU A 220 -18.77 -8.01 7.59
CA GLU A 220 -20.06 -7.36 7.33
C GLU A 220 -19.94 -6.26 6.27
N ARG A 221 -18.88 -5.42 6.34
CA ARG A 221 -18.60 -4.36 5.37
C ARG A 221 -18.38 -4.92 3.97
N LEU A 222 -17.57 -5.97 3.82
CA LEU A 222 -17.33 -6.64 2.54
C LEU A 222 -18.60 -7.32 1.99
N ASN A 223 -19.47 -7.78 2.89
CA ASN A 223 -20.73 -8.43 2.52
C ASN A 223 -21.86 -7.43 2.22
N ALA A 224 -21.79 -6.18 2.68
CA ALA A 224 -22.85 -5.20 2.46
C ALA A 224 -23.11 -4.88 0.96
N PRO A 225 -22.09 -4.64 0.11
CA PRO A 225 -22.29 -4.49 -1.32
C PRO A 225 -22.85 -5.76 -1.98
N LEU A 226 -22.47 -6.95 -1.49
CA LEU A 226 -23.00 -8.21 -2.00
C LEU A 226 -24.48 -8.40 -1.64
N ALA A 227 -24.86 -8.01 -0.42
CA ALA A 227 -26.25 -8.04 0.01
C ALA A 227 -27.11 -7.05 -0.79
N GLU A 228 -26.58 -5.86 -1.11
CA GLU A 228 -27.27 -4.89 -1.95
C GLU A 228 -27.32 -5.33 -3.42
N ALA A 229 -26.23 -5.92 -3.93
CA ALA A 229 -26.19 -6.51 -5.27
C ALA A 229 -27.20 -7.67 -5.42
N LYS A 230 -27.45 -8.44 -4.36
CA LYS A 230 -28.51 -9.47 -4.34
C LYS A 230 -29.91 -8.89 -4.41
N LYS A 231 -30.14 -7.67 -3.90
CA LYS A 231 -31.43 -6.97 -4.02
C LYS A 231 -31.60 -6.31 -5.38
N SER A 232 -30.51 -5.85 -5.99
CA SER A 232 -30.55 -5.35 -7.36
C SER A 232 -30.65 -6.53 -8.32
N THR A 233 -31.83 -6.74 -8.91
CA THR A 233 -31.92 -7.55 -10.12
C THR A 233 -30.94 -6.95 -11.13
N PRO A 234 -29.99 -7.72 -11.70
CA PRO A 234 -29.18 -7.24 -12.80
C PRO A 234 -30.13 -6.61 -13.83
N PRO A 235 -29.78 -5.46 -14.44
CA PRO A 235 -30.61 -4.91 -15.50
C PRO A 235 -30.90 -6.03 -16.50
N PRO A 236 -32.17 -6.29 -16.84
CA PRO A 236 -32.50 -7.40 -17.71
C PRO A 236 -31.68 -7.25 -18.99
N CYS A 237 -31.15 -8.35 -19.51
CA CYS A 237 -30.51 -8.30 -20.82
C CYS A 237 -31.49 -7.64 -21.78
N GLY A 238 -31.06 -6.53 -22.39
CA GLY A 238 -31.94 -5.71 -23.22
C GLY A 238 -32.63 -6.57 -24.27
N ASN A 239 -33.92 -6.37 -24.47
CA ASN A 239 -34.73 -7.12 -25.45
C ASN A 239 -34.49 -6.65 -26.89
N GLY A 240 -33.30 -6.09 -27.20
CA GLY A 240 -33.03 -5.38 -28.45
C GLY A 240 -33.29 -6.22 -29.70
N TYR A 241 -33.13 -7.54 -29.62
CA TYR A 241 -33.57 -8.45 -30.69
C TYR A 241 -35.09 -8.42 -30.89
N ASN A 242 -35.87 -8.57 -29.81
CA ASN A 242 -37.33 -8.56 -29.90
C ASN A 242 -37.88 -7.19 -30.34
N GLU A 243 -37.27 -6.10 -29.85
CA GLU A 243 -37.60 -4.73 -30.27
C GLU A 243 -37.24 -4.50 -31.74
N TRP A 244 -36.05 -4.95 -32.19
CA TRP A 244 -35.69 -4.91 -33.60
C TRP A 244 -36.68 -5.71 -34.45
N MET A 245 -37.11 -6.88 -34.00
CA MET A 245 -38.06 -7.72 -34.74
C MET A 245 -39.48 -7.14 -34.75
N SER A 246 -39.92 -6.44 -33.70
CA SER A 246 -41.27 -5.86 -33.63
C SER A 246 -41.50 -4.72 -34.63
N HIS A 247 -40.44 -3.99 -35.01
CA HIS A 247 -40.50 -2.86 -35.95
C HIS A 247 -40.08 -3.22 -37.39
N ARG A 248 -39.99 -4.52 -37.72
CA ARG A 248 -39.45 -4.98 -39.01
C ARG A 248 -40.24 -4.47 -40.22
N ASP A 249 -41.56 -4.58 -40.17
CA ASP A 249 -42.40 -4.20 -41.31
C ASP A 249 -42.39 -2.68 -41.54
N GLU A 250 -42.35 -1.89 -40.46
CA GLU A 250 -42.21 -0.44 -40.52
C GLU A 250 -40.89 -0.02 -41.18
N ARG A 251 -39.77 -0.63 -40.77
CA ARG A 251 -38.45 -0.37 -41.38
C ARG A 251 -38.40 -0.77 -42.85
N ARG A 252 -38.97 -1.93 -43.21
CA ARG A 252 -39.03 -2.39 -44.61
C ARG A 252 -39.84 -1.44 -45.48
N LYS A 253 -41.00 -0.98 -44.98
CA LYS A 253 -41.83 -0.01 -45.67
C LYS A 253 -41.08 1.32 -45.86
N ALA A 254 -40.45 1.83 -44.80
CA ALA A 254 -39.67 3.08 -44.87
C ALA A 254 -38.48 2.97 -45.84
N ALA A 255 -37.79 1.82 -45.85
CA ALA A 255 -36.70 1.56 -46.79
C ALA A 255 -37.19 1.52 -48.24
N GLU A 256 -38.33 0.88 -48.52
CA GLU A 256 -38.91 0.85 -49.87
C GLU A 256 -39.35 2.26 -50.32
N GLU A 257 -39.99 3.03 -49.44
CA GLU A 257 -40.38 4.41 -49.75
C GLU A 257 -39.15 5.29 -50.08
N ALA A 258 -38.08 5.18 -49.29
CA ALA A 258 -36.82 5.89 -49.54
C ALA A 258 -36.16 5.46 -50.85
N TYR A 259 -36.18 4.16 -51.16
CA TYR A 259 -35.68 3.62 -52.42
C TYR A 259 -36.43 4.21 -53.63
N GLN A 260 -37.77 4.25 -53.60
CA GLN A 260 -38.58 4.80 -54.69
C GLN A 260 -38.36 6.30 -54.90
N VAL A 261 -38.07 7.04 -53.82
CA VAL A 261 -37.69 8.47 -53.92
C VAL A 261 -36.32 8.62 -54.57
N LEU A 262 -35.31 7.90 -54.08
CA LEU A 262 -33.94 7.97 -54.61
C LEU A 262 -33.87 7.56 -56.09
N LYS A 263 -34.62 6.54 -56.48
CA LYS A 263 -34.61 6.00 -57.85
C LYS A 263 -35.00 7.03 -58.92
N LYS A 264 -35.79 8.03 -58.55
CA LYS A 264 -36.23 9.11 -59.46
C LYS A 264 -35.10 10.09 -59.81
N SER A 265 -34.10 10.25 -58.94
CA SER A 265 -33.00 11.21 -59.12
C SER A 265 -31.63 10.56 -59.30
N ASP A 266 -31.38 9.41 -58.68
CA ASP A 266 -30.13 8.67 -58.74
C ASP A 266 -30.40 7.15 -58.68
N SER A 267 -30.56 6.52 -59.85
CA SER A 267 -30.83 5.10 -59.92
C SER A 267 -29.70 4.23 -59.37
N ALA A 268 -28.44 4.64 -59.53
CA ALA A 268 -27.30 3.87 -59.03
C ALA A 268 -27.15 4.01 -57.51
N GLY A 269 -27.46 5.19 -56.96
CA GLY A 269 -27.59 5.40 -55.51
C GLY A 269 -28.73 4.60 -54.89
N ALA A 270 -29.89 4.53 -55.54
CA ALA A 270 -31.04 3.76 -55.06
C ALA A 270 -30.74 2.26 -54.93
N GLU A 271 -30.10 1.64 -55.94
CA GLU A 271 -29.73 0.23 -55.87
C GLU A 271 -28.69 -0.06 -54.77
N ARG A 272 -27.72 0.85 -54.56
CA ARG A 272 -26.78 0.73 -53.43
C ARG A 272 -27.49 0.81 -52.08
N TYR A 273 -28.39 1.78 -51.91
CA TYR A 273 -29.17 1.94 -50.70
C TYR A 273 -30.03 0.69 -50.41
N ARG A 274 -30.70 0.14 -51.43
CA ARG A 274 -31.48 -1.09 -51.29
C ARG A 274 -30.61 -2.26 -50.82
N ALA A 275 -29.46 -2.47 -51.45
CA ALA A 275 -28.52 -3.53 -51.07
C ALA A 275 -27.99 -3.35 -49.63
N GLU A 276 -27.72 -2.11 -49.20
CA GLU A 276 -27.30 -1.80 -47.83
C GLU A 276 -28.41 -2.10 -46.80
N MET A 277 -29.66 -1.74 -47.09
CA MET A 277 -30.78 -2.02 -46.20
C MET A 277 -31.10 -3.51 -46.12
N GLU A 278 -31.03 -4.24 -47.25
CA GLU A 278 -31.18 -5.70 -47.28
C GLU A 278 -30.10 -6.38 -46.44
N LYS A 279 -28.85 -5.90 -46.53
CA LYS A 279 -27.73 -6.39 -45.72
C LYS A 279 -27.93 -6.08 -44.23
N LEU A 280 -28.34 -4.86 -43.87
CA LEU A 280 -28.62 -4.48 -42.48
C LEU A 280 -29.71 -5.38 -41.87
N GLU A 281 -30.80 -5.60 -42.60
CA GLU A 281 -31.90 -6.49 -42.17
C GLU A 281 -31.47 -7.95 -42.03
N ALA A 282 -30.45 -8.40 -42.76
CA ALA A 282 -29.90 -9.75 -42.65
C ALA A 282 -28.91 -9.89 -41.47
N ASP A 283 -28.02 -8.92 -41.29
CA ASP A 283 -26.87 -9.02 -40.36
C ASP A 283 -27.25 -8.63 -38.92
N THR A 284 -28.07 -7.59 -38.74
CA THR A 284 -28.40 -7.03 -37.41
C THR A 284 -29.09 -8.02 -36.47
N PRO A 285 -30.06 -8.86 -36.89
CA PRO A 285 -30.69 -9.83 -36.00
C PRO A 285 -29.69 -10.83 -35.37
N ALA A 286 -28.68 -11.27 -36.14
CA ALA A 286 -27.66 -12.19 -35.66
C ALA A 286 -26.75 -11.51 -34.61
N GLN A 287 -26.33 -10.28 -34.87
CA GLN A 287 -25.52 -9.49 -33.93
C GLN A 287 -26.26 -9.19 -32.62
N LEU A 288 -27.55 -8.84 -32.70
CA LEU A 288 -28.37 -8.58 -31.52
C LEU A 288 -28.60 -9.85 -30.70
N LYS A 289 -28.84 -10.99 -31.36
CA LYS A 289 -28.99 -12.28 -30.69
C LYS A 289 -27.70 -12.71 -30.00
N GLU A 290 -26.55 -12.54 -30.67
CA GLU A 290 -25.24 -12.82 -30.08
C GLU A 290 -24.95 -11.90 -28.89
N ALA A 291 -25.26 -10.61 -29.00
CA ALA A 291 -25.11 -9.67 -27.88
C ALA A 291 -26.00 -10.05 -26.69
N GLN A 292 -27.26 -10.44 -26.94
CA GLN A 292 -28.18 -10.94 -25.92
C GLN A 292 -27.63 -12.22 -25.26
N SER A 293 -27.21 -13.22 -26.04
CA SER A 293 -26.64 -14.46 -25.48
C SER A 293 -25.35 -14.23 -24.71
N ARG A 294 -24.50 -13.27 -25.13
CA ARG A 294 -23.31 -12.86 -24.35
C ARG A 294 -23.70 -12.22 -23.03
N CYS A 295 -24.71 -11.36 -23.01
CA CYS A 295 -25.24 -10.78 -21.78
C CYS A 295 -25.79 -11.86 -20.85
N GLU A 296 -26.60 -12.79 -21.37
CA GLU A 296 -27.18 -13.89 -20.59
C GLU A 296 -26.09 -14.81 -20.03
N ALA A 297 -25.08 -15.15 -20.85
CA ALA A 297 -23.93 -15.93 -20.41
C ALA A 297 -23.09 -15.18 -19.38
N GLN A 298 -22.92 -13.85 -19.51
CA GLN A 298 -22.25 -13.03 -18.51
C GLN A 298 -23.06 -12.95 -17.23
N GLN A 299 -24.39 -12.79 -17.28
CA GLN A 299 -25.24 -12.80 -16.09
C GLN A 299 -25.23 -14.17 -15.40
N ALA A 300 -25.20 -15.27 -16.18
CA ALA A 300 -25.06 -16.62 -15.65
C ALA A 300 -23.66 -16.87 -15.05
N ALA A 301 -22.59 -16.37 -15.66
CA ALA A 301 -21.22 -16.47 -15.15
C ALA A 301 -20.94 -15.51 -13.98
N GLN A 302 -21.67 -14.40 -13.90
CA GLN A 302 -21.69 -13.48 -12.76
C GLN A 302 -22.60 -13.95 -11.63
N GLN A 303 -23.29 -15.09 -11.78
CA GLN A 303 -23.83 -15.77 -10.60
C GLN A 303 -22.65 -16.00 -9.66
N PRO A 304 -22.64 -15.35 -8.49
CA PRO A 304 -21.45 -15.37 -7.67
C PRO A 304 -21.11 -16.82 -7.32
N PRO A 305 -19.85 -17.28 -7.53
CA PRO A 305 -19.45 -18.64 -7.23
C PRO A 305 -19.89 -18.94 -5.81
N GLU A 306 -20.80 -19.91 -5.64
CA GLU A 306 -21.54 -20.26 -4.42
C GLU A 306 -21.07 -19.44 -3.22
N GLN A 307 -21.50 -18.17 -3.17
CA GLN A 307 -20.92 -17.22 -2.24
C GLN A 307 -21.20 -17.78 -0.86
N VAL A 308 -20.14 -18.20 -0.17
CA VAL A 308 -20.20 -18.65 1.23
C VAL A 308 -21.09 -17.64 1.92
N ALA A 309 -22.29 -18.08 2.32
CA ALA A 309 -23.29 -17.15 2.82
C ALA A 309 -22.62 -16.28 3.89
N PRO A 310 -22.78 -14.95 3.89
CA PRO A 310 -22.12 -14.06 4.86
C PRO A 310 -22.17 -14.59 6.30
N ASP A 311 -23.30 -15.22 6.65
CA ASP A 311 -23.54 -15.88 7.93
C ASP A 311 -22.58 -17.04 8.23
N ARG A 312 -22.10 -17.80 7.24
CA ARG A 312 -21.12 -18.89 7.42
C ARG A 312 -19.76 -18.39 7.90
N ILE A 313 -19.40 -17.12 7.66
CA ILE A 313 -18.14 -16.53 8.14
C ILE A 313 -18.36 -15.73 9.42
N VAL A 314 -19.43 -14.92 9.47
CA VAL A 314 -19.71 -14.04 10.61
C VAL A 314 -20.28 -14.79 11.82
N ALA A 315 -21.11 -15.82 11.61
CA ALA A 315 -21.72 -16.55 12.73
C ALA A 315 -20.69 -17.28 13.61
N PRO A 316 -19.66 -17.98 13.06
CA PRO A 316 -18.58 -18.54 13.88
C PRO A 316 -17.84 -17.50 14.73
N LEU A 317 -17.52 -16.32 14.17
CA LEU A 317 -16.87 -15.23 14.92
C LEU A 317 -17.75 -14.71 16.07
N ARG A 318 -19.05 -14.53 15.82
CA ARG A 318 -20.00 -14.11 16.87
C ARG A 318 -20.15 -15.17 17.96
N ALA A 319 -20.18 -16.45 17.58
CA ALA A 319 -20.25 -17.57 18.53
C ALA A 319 -18.97 -17.66 19.37
N GLU A 320 -17.81 -17.45 18.75
CA GLU A 320 -16.52 -17.37 19.43
C GLU A 320 -16.52 -16.24 20.47
N LEU A 321 -16.88 -15.03 20.07
CA LEU A 321 -16.97 -13.87 20.99
C LEU A 321 -17.93 -14.15 22.16
N ALA A 322 -19.10 -14.74 21.89
CA ALA A 322 -20.08 -15.10 22.92
C ALA A 322 -19.55 -16.12 23.93
N ARG A 323 -18.65 -17.02 23.50
CA ARG A 323 -18.02 -18.05 24.34
C ARG A 323 -16.86 -17.52 25.19
N MET A 324 -16.20 -16.41 24.79
CA MET A 324 -15.08 -15.85 25.54
C MET A 324 -15.51 -15.31 26.90
N ARG A 325 -14.79 -15.71 27.96
CA ARG A 325 -14.92 -15.17 29.31
C ARG A 325 -14.44 -13.72 29.37
N PRO A 326 -14.88 -12.91 30.35
CA PRO A 326 -14.42 -11.51 30.47
C PRO A 326 -12.89 -11.35 30.53
N ALA A 327 -12.20 -12.26 31.22
CA ALA A 327 -10.73 -12.23 31.30
C ALA A 327 -10.06 -12.55 29.95
N GLU A 328 -10.64 -13.45 29.15
CA GLU A 328 -10.13 -13.77 27.81
C GLU A 328 -10.40 -12.62 26.83
N ARG A 329 -11.57 -11.99 26.92
CA ARG A 329 -11.89 -10.81 26.09
C ARG A 329 -10.91 -9.68 26.28
N ALA A 330 -10.47 -9.46 27.53
CA ALA A 330 -9.54 -8.41 27.91
C ALA A 330 -8.05 -8.77 27.71
N SER A 331 -7.72 -10.04 27.43
CA SER A 331 -6.32 -10.43 27.22
C SER A 331 -5.82 -9.97 25.84
N PRO A 332 -4.50 -9.79 25.67
CA PRO A 332 -3.92 -9.54 24.35
C PRO A 332 -4.30 -10.61 23.33
N ALA A 333 -4.45 -10.18 22.08
CA ALA A 333 -4.65 -11.04 20.92
C ALA A 333 -3.30 -11.55 20.43
N TRP A 334 -3.22 -12.85 20.17
CA TRP A 334 -2.05 -13.52 19.62
C TRP A 334 -2.48 -14.28 18.37
N TYR A 335 -1.63 -14.25 17.34
CA TYR A 335 -1.93 -14.85 16.04
C TYR A 335 -0.70 -15.62 15.51
N ASP A 336 -0.91 -16.77 14.87
CA ASP A 336 0.15 -17.52 14.17
C ASP A 336 0.06 -17.19 12.67
N LYS A 337 1.10 -16.54 12.14
CA LYS A 337 1.18 -16.17 10.71
C LYS A 337 1.02 -17.34 9.75
N GLU A 338 1.42 -18.53 10.17
CA GLU A 338 1.52 -19.70 9.32
C GLU A 338 0.38 -20.71 9.55
N SER A 339 -0.59 -20.37 10.40
CA SER A 339 -1.73 -21.24 10.71
C SER A 339 -3.02 -20.44 10.78
N GLU A 340 -4.13 -21.05 10.33
CA GLU A 340 -5.46 -20.45 10.49
C GLU A 340 -5.99 -20.50 11.94
N GLY A 341 -5.17 -20.94 12.91
CA GLY A 341 -5.55 -21.07 14.31
C GLY A 341 -6.68 -22.09 14.55
N PRO A 342 -6.99 -22.41 15.81
CA PRO A 342 -8.09 -23.31 16.15
C PRO A 342 -9.47 -22.62 16.18
N ASP A 343 -9.47 -21.29 16.32
CA ASP A 343 -10.66 -20.46 16.44
C ASP A 343 -11.05 -19.83 15.09
N ALA A 344 -12.30 -19.41 14.93
CA ALA A 344 -12.77 -18.81 13.68
C ALA A 344 -12.06 -17.49 13.34
N SER A 345 -11.54 -16.82 14.36
CA SER A 345 -10.73 -15.61 14.26
C SER A 345 -9.26 -15.85 13.96
N GLY A 346 -8.79 -17.10 14.00
CA GLY A 346 -7.38 -17.47 13.94
C GLY A 346 -6.57 -17.14 15.19
N LEU A 347 -7.21 -16.69 16.27
CA LEU A 347 -6.55 -16.44 17.55
C LEU A 347 -5.91 -17.71 18.13
N VAL A 348 -4.70 -17.57 18.65
CA VAL A 348 -3.97 -18.62 19.36
C VAL A 348 -3.68 -18.22 20.81
N ALA A 349 -3.12 -19.15 21.59
CA ALA A 349 -2.61 -18.87 22.94
C ALA A 349 -1.22 -18.19 22.84
N PRO A 350 -0.82 -17.37 23.84
CA PRO A 350 0.48 -16.68 23.83
C PRO A 350 1.70 -17.62 23.80
N ASP A 351 1.53 -18.87 24.25
CA ASP A 351 2.57 -19.90 24.28
C ASP A 351 2.53 -20.82 23.05
N ALA A 352 1.62 -20.58 22.09
CA ALA A 352 1.60 -21.35 20.85
C ALA A 352 2.88 -21.11 20.04
N PRO A 353 3.42 -22.12 19.34
CA PRO A 353 4.59 -21.95 18.49
C PRO A 353 4.35 -20.83 17.46
N ARG A 354 5.26 -19.86 17.38
CA ARG A 354 5.18 -18.69 16.47
C ARG A 354 3.99 -17.76 16.74
N ALA A 355 3.41 -17.81 17.94
CA ALA A 355 2.43 -16.82 18.35
C ALA A 355 3.09 -15.44 18.39
N GLU A 356 2.46 -14.49 17.72
CA GLU A 356 2.87 -13.09 17.76
C GLU A 356 1.74 -12.22 18.31
N GLU A 357 2.08 -11.32 19.22
CA GLU A 357 1.12 -10.39 19.80
C GLU A 357 0.66 -9.40 18.73
N LEU A 358 -0.64 -9.17 18.66
CA LEU A 358 -1.22 -8.13 17.82
C LEU A 358 -1.30 -6.83 18.61
N VAL A 359 -0.81 -5.76 18.00
CA VAL A 359 -0.79 -4.42 18.58
C VAL A 359 -1.38 -3.40 17.62
N THR A 360 -1.61 -2.21 18.15
CA THR A 360 -2.06 -1.05 17.40
C THR A 360 -1.38 0.20 17.93
N THR A 361 -1.47 1.32 17.21
CA THR A 361 -0.93 2.60 17.65
C THR A 361 -1.60 3.04 18.96
N ASN A 362 -0.80 3.56 19.90
CA ASN A 362 -1.33 4.11 21.13
C ASN A 362 -1.93 5.51 20.86
N PRO A 363 -3.26 5.70 21.02
CA PRO A 363 -3.92 6.96 20.69
C PRO A 363 -3.49 8.12 21.60
N ASP A 364 -2.89 7.78 22.75
CA ASP A 364 -2.41 8.71 23.77
C ASP A 364 -0.89 8.96 23.67
N PHE A 365 -0.19 8.37 22.69
CA PHE A 365 1.25 8.60 22.53
C PHE A 365 1.56 10.05 22.16
N PHE A 366 0.83 10.57 21.17
CA PHE A 366 1.01 11.92 20.66
C PHE A 366 0.43 12.97 21.61
N ASP A 367 1.23 13.98 21.95
CA ASP A 367 0.77 15.20 22.59
C ASP A 367 -0.07 16.00 21.61
N ARG A 368 -1.35 16.14 21.93
CA ARG A 368 -2.24 16.99 21.15
C ARG A 368 -2.17 18.45 21.60
N SER A 369 -1.45 18.77 22.68
CA SER A 369 -1.22 20.15 23.12
C SER A 369 0.00 20.81 22.47
N LEU A 370 0.87 20.01 21.84
CA LEU A 370 2.01 20.52 21.09
C LEU A 370 1.57 21.03 19.70
N PRO A 371 2.23 22.06 19.15
CA PRO A 371 2.03 22.47 17.77
C PRO A 371 2.13 21.30 16.77
N LEU A 372 1.28 21.29 15.74
CA LEU A 372 1.30 20.22 14.72
C LEU A 372 2.66 20.14 13.99
N SER A 373 3.43 21.22 13.98
CA SER A 373 4.78 21.28 13.42
C SER A 373 5.87 20.58 14.26
N ASP A 374 5.53 20.04 15.44
CA ASP A 374 6.49 19.34 16.28
C ASP A 374 6.66 17.87 15.91
N LEU A 375 7.92 17.41 15.95
CA LEU A 375 8.28 16.02 15.75
C LEU A 375 8.25 15.36 17.12
N GLN A 376 7.41 14.35 17.28
CA GLN A 376 7.21 13.67 18.57
C GLN A 376 7.81 12.26 18.57
N VAL A 377 7.94 11.66 17.39
CA VAL A 377 8.66 10.41 17.16
C VAL A 377 9.34 10.46 15.80
N ILE A 378 10.54 9.90 15.74
CA ILE A 378 11.24 9.57 14.51
C ILE A 378 11.52 8.07 14.57
N THR A 379 11.20 7.36 13.52
CA THR A 379 11.55 5.95 13.36
C THR A 379 12.47 5.80 12.17
N VAL A 380 13.52 5.00 12.33
CA VAL A 380 14.43 4.66 11.25
C VAL A 380 14.30 3.18 11.00
N ASP A 381 13.89 2.83 9.79
CA ASP A 381 13.82 1.46 9.30
C ASP A 381 14.98 1.25 8.32
N VAL A 382 15.75 0.19 8.57
CA VAL A 382 16.93 -0.17 7.81
C VAL A 382 16.75 -1.61 7.33
N ARG A 383 16.57 -1.81 6.03
CA ARG A 383 16.59 -3.16 5.44
C ARG A 383 18.02 -3.67 5.34
N TYR A 384 18.47 -4.38 6.36
CA TYR A 384 19.81 -4.96 6.44
C TYR A 384 19.71 -6.46 6.71
N HIS A 385 20.44 -7.26 5.92
CA HIS A 385 20.53 -8.70 6.18
C HIS A 385 21.79 -9.03 7.03
N PRO A 386 21.64 -9.48 8.29
CA PRO A 386 22.75 -9.71 9.22
C PRO A 386 23.66 -10.89 8.89
N ALA A 387 23.35 -11.68 7.85
CA ALA A 387 24.16 -12.82 7.43
C ALA A 387 25.56 -12.42 6.91
N VAL A 388 25.82 -11.12 6.73
CA VAL A 388 27.10 -10.58 6.29
C VAL A 388 27.97 -10.24 7.51
N GLY A 389 28.88 -11.15 7.86
CA GLY A 389 29.91 -10.88 8.87
C GLY A 389 30.89 -9.77 8.45
N PRO A 390 31.63 -9.17 9.39
CA PRO A 390 32.50 -8.01 9.14
C PRO A 390 33.80 -8.32 8.36
N ASP A 391 33.92 -9.48 7.70
CA ASP A 391 35.12 -9.81 6.95
C ASP A 391 35.15 -9.08 5.60
N HIS A 392 35.84 -7.95 5.59
CA HIS A 392 35.97 -7.04 4.45
C HIS A 392 36.66 -7.65 3.22
N ALA A 393 37.40 -8.76 3.38
CA ALA A 393 38.28 -9.26 2.31
C ALA A 393 37.53 -9.92 1.14
N ASN A 394 36.26 -10.35 1.33
CA ASN A 394 35.50 -11.11 0.34
C ASN A 394 34.02 -10.66 0.22
N LEU A 395 33.75 -9.36 0.39
CA LEU A 395 32.40 -8.82 0.31
C LEU A 395 31.82 -9.03 -1.10
N ARG A 396 30.74 -9.82 -1.20
CA ARG A 396 29.84 -9.87 -2.36
C ARG A 396 29.05 -8.56 -2.47
N GLN A 397 28.29 -8.40 -3.56
CA GLN A 397 27.45 -7.22 -3.81
C GLN A 397 26.64 -6.75 -2.61
N GLU A 398 25.87 -7.69 -2.07
CA GLU A 398 24.93 -7.48 -0.98
C GLU A 398 25.68 -7.04 0.28
N ASP A 399 26.94 -7.47 0.42
CA ASP A 399 27.75 -7.27 1.60
C ASP A 399 28.22 -5.82 1.77
N LEU A 400 28.53 -5.09 0.66
CA LEU A 400 28.91 -3.67 0.74
C LEU A 400 27.75 -2.79 1.19
N ILE A 401 26.57 -2.97 0.60
CA ILE A 401 25.42 -2.14 0.95
C ILE A 401 24.94 -2.45 2.36
N ASN A 402 24.82 -3.74 2.69
CA ASN A 402 24.51 -4.17 4.05
C ASN A 402 25.49 -3.55 5.06
N TRP A 403 26.79 -3.54 4.75
CA TRP A 403 27.76 -2.89 5.61
C TRP A 403 27.57 -1.37 5.72
N ARG A 404 27.25 -0.65 4.64
CA ARG A 404 26.95 0.79 4.70
C ARG A 404 25.72 1.08 5.56
N LEU A 405 24.68 0.26 5.44
CA LEU A 405 23.48 0.37 6.27
C LEU A 405 23.79 0.10 7.75
N TYR A 406 24.61 -0.90 8.04
CA TYR A 406 25.11 -1.15 9.40
C TYR A 406 25.98 0.00 9.92
N GLU A 407 26.88 0.56 9.10
CA GLU A 407 27.68 1.73 9.46
C GLU A 407 26.77 2.93 9.76
N PHE A 408 25.71 3.13 8.96
CA PHE A 408 24.74 4.20 9.18
C PHE A 408 24.04 4.01 10.52
N LEU A 409 23.59 2.78 10.79
CA LEU A 409 22.95 2.44 12.06
C LEU A 409 23.88 2.71 13.25
N THR A 410 25.14 2.30 13.17
CA THR A 410 26.05 2.26 14.33
C THR A 410 26.90 3.52 14.53
N THR A 411 27.11 4.34 13.49
CA THR A 411 28.00 5.51 13.55
C THR A 411 27.26 6.84 13.49
N THR A 412 25.95 6.83 13.21
CA THR A 412 25.13 8.05 13.24
C THR A 412 24.96 8.55 14.67
N ASP A 413 25.08 9.87 14.85
CA ASP A 413 24.77 10.53 16.11
C ASP A 413 23.25 10.68 16.29
N TRP A 414 22.62 9.63 16.82
CA TRP A 414 21.18 9.60 17.08
C TRP A 414 20.70 10.66 18.07
N GLN A 415 21.58 11.22 18.90
CA GLN A 415 21.22 12.31 19.81
C GLN A 415 20.86 13.59 19.04
N ARG A 416 21.45 13.80 17.85
CA ARG A 416 21.03 14.90 16.96
C ARG A 416 19.60 14.73 16.46
N PHE A 417 19.18 13.51 16.16
CA PHE A 417 17.80 13.22 15.76
C PHE A 417 16.85 13.47 16.92
N VAL A 418 17.21 13.02 18.13
CA VAL A 418 16.44 13.29 19.34
C VAL A 418 16.38 14.78 19.68
N ALA A 419 17.42 15.56 19.41
CA ALA A 419 17.39 17.01 19.61
C ALA A 419 16.34 17.72 18.74
N LEU A 420 15.93 17.12 17.60
CA LEU A 420 14.86 17.63 16.75
C LEU A 420 13.46 17.35 17.30
N LEU A 421 13.34 16.35 18.17
CA LEU A 421 12.09 16.02 18.86
C LEU A 421 11.73 17.09 19.87
N ASN A 422 10.45 17.46 19.98
CA ASN A 422 9.98 18.51 20.86
C ASN A 422 8.58 18.21 21.37
#